data_AF-A0A368FJI4-F1
#
_entry.id   AF-A0A368FJI4-F1
#
_cell.length_a   1.000
_cell.length_b   1.000
_cell.length_c   1.000
_cell.angle_alpha   90.00
_cell.angle_beta   90.00
_cell.angle_gamma   90.00
#
_symmetry.space_group_name_H-M   'P 1'
#
loop_
_entity.id
_entity.type
_entity.pdbx_description
1 polymer ?
#
loop_
_entity_poly.entity_id
_entity_poly.type
_entity_poly.pdbx_seq_one_letter_code
_entity_poly.pdbx_strand_id
1 'polypeptide(L)'
;MKDESMGLFTMGQERKLAAMIIFAISLLGLCANSLVAMFTRRLVTMNNPFGRLTASQSTGEAVLCAIFAFYYSPMVYFDIFAMKRWSNHAGLILLMCYDICIMSHLCIAVNRMCAICFPWKYDVFFSYRNTTTMIIVSWLLSIVPPLYLYGYGNVSSFEKSCFVSKVYESCLKFMISAM
;
A
#
# COMPACT_ATOMS: atom_id res chain seq x y z
N MET A 1 7.93 -12.19 38.93
CA MET A 1 6.64 -12.90 38.67
C MET A 1 5.45 -11.95 38.53
N LYS A 2 5.15 -11.04 39.48
CA LYS A 2 4.08 -10.02 39.28
C LYS A 2 4.38 -9.03 38.15
N ASP A 3 5.65 -8.64 38.00
CA ASP A 3 6.07 -7.67 36.98
C ASP A 3 5.95 -8.21 35.55
N GLU A 4 6.21 -9.51 35.34
CA GLU A 4 6.06 -10.15 34.02
C GLU A 4 4.60 -10.32 33.62
N SER A 5 3.71 -10.67 34.57
CA SER A 5 2.27 -10.76 34.31
C SER A 5 1.64 -9.38 34.04
N MET A 6 2.15 -8.32 34.66
CA MET A 6 1.69 -6.95 34.42
C MET A 6 2.16 -6.44 33.06
N GLY A 7 3.39 -6.76 32.65
CA GLY A 7 3.90 -6.47 31.30
C GLY A 7 3.13 -7.20 30.20
N LEU A 8 2.71 -8.45 30.43
CA LEU A 8 1.94 -9.20 29.42
C LEU A 8 0.55 -8.60 29.18
N PHE A 9 -0.12 -8.12 30.24
CA PHE A 9 -1.45 -7.53 30.14
C PHE A 9 -1.42 -6.18 29.40
N THR A 10 -0.41 -5.34 29.67
CA THR A 10 -0.25 -4.06 28.98
C THR A 10 0.04 -4.29 27.50
N MET A 11 0.94 -5.20 27.13
CA MET A 11 1.24 -5.53 25.73
C MET A 11 0.01 -5.98 24.94
N GLY A 12 -0.88 -6.77 25.55
CA GLY A 12 -2.13 -7.19 24.92
C GLY A 12 -3.09 -6.03 24.64
N GLN A 13 -3.15 -5.05 25.54
CA GLN A 13 -4.00 -3.87 25.41
C GLN A 13 -3.47 -2.91 24.33
N GLU A 14 -2.16 -2.67 24.29
CA GLU A 14 -1.51 -1.81 23.27
C GLU A 14 -1.77 -2.33 21.85
N ARG A 15 -1.66 -3.65 21.64
CA ARG A 15 -1.93 -4.28 20.34
C ARG A 15 -3.38 -4.09 19.89
N LYS A 16 -4.35 -4.27 20.79
CA LYS A 16 -5.77 -4.09 20.50
C LYS A 16 -6.09 -2.64 20.19
N LEU A 17 -5.50 -1.70 20.93
CA LEU A 17 -5.63 -0.27 20.67
C LEU A 17 -5.06 0.09 19.29
N ALA A 18 -3.86 -0.38 18.95
CA ALA A 18 -3.26 -0.18 17.64
C ALA A 18 -4.14 -0.73 16.51
N ALA A 19 -4.71 -1.93 16.68
CA ALA A 19 -5.62 -2.53 15.70
C ALA A 19 -6.88 -1.67 15.47
N MET A 20 -7.46 -1.11 16.54
CA MET A 20 -8.62 -0.23 16.46
C MET A 20 -8.30 1.10 15.73
N ILE A 21 -7.14 1.69 16.01
CA ILE A 21 -6.69 2.93 15.34
C ILE A 21 -6.46 2.66 13.85
N ILE A 22 -5.75 1.58 13.52
CA ILE A 22 -5.48 1.19 12.12
C ILE A 22 -6.79 0.89 11.40
N PHE A 23 -7.75 0.24 12.04
CA PHE A 23 -9.09 0.02 11.48
C PHE A 23 -9.79 1.34 11.13
N ALA A 24 -9.82 2.30 12.06
CA ALA A 24 -10.48 3.58 11.82
C ALA A 24 -9.83 4.37 10.66
N ILE A 25 -8.50 4.46 10.65
CA ILE A 25 -7.75 5.17 9.60
C ILE A 25 -7.93 4.47 8.24
N SER A 26 -7.83 3.14 8.21
CA SER A 26 -7.97 2.37 6.97
C SER A 26 -9.39 2.38 6.42
N LEU A 27 -10.42 2.39 7.27
CA LEU A 27 -11.80 2.54 6.82
C LEU A 27 -12.06 3.91 6.20
N LEU A 28 -11.56 4.98 6.84
CA LEU A 28 -11.61 6.33 6.28
C LEU A 28 -10.86 6.42 4.95
N GLY A 29 -9.65 5.87 4.90
CA GLY A 29 -8.81 5.81 3.71
C GLY A 29 -9.46 5.02 2.58
N LEU A 30 -10.11 3.90 2.87
CA LEU A 30 -10.84 3.09 1.90
C LEU A 30 -11.99 3.90 1.28
N CYS A 31 -12.80 4.57 2.11
CA CYS A 31 -13.90 5.40 1.64
C CYS A 31 -13.39 6.56 0.76
N ALA A 32 -12.40 7.31 1.25
CA ALA A 32 -11.84 8.46 0.55
C ALA A 32 -11.21 8.07 -0.79
N ASN A 33 -10.38 7.02 -0.82
CA ASN A 33 -9.73 6.56 -2.04
C ASN A 33 -10.72 5.94 -3.03
N SER A 34 -11.73 5.21 -2.55
CA SER A 34 -12.80 4.72 -3.43
C SER A 34 -13.55 5.87 -4.08
N LEU A 35 -13.85 6.94 -3.35
CA LEU A 35 -14.47 8.16 -3.89
C LEU A 35 -13.56 8.83 -4.93
N VAL A 36 -12.29 9.04 -4.63
CA VAL A 36 -11.32 9.65 -5.57
C VAL A 36 -11.22 8.82 -6.85
N ALA A 37 -11.08 7.50 -6.74
CA ALA A 37 -11.05 6.59 -7.89
C ALA A 37 -12.36 6.60 -8.70
N MET A 38 -13.52 6.80 -8.06
CA MET A 38 -14.80 6.96 -8.77
C MET A 38 -14.91 8.31 -9.49
N PHE A 39 -14.60 9.42 -8.80
CA PHE A 39 -14.71 10.76 -9.38
C PHE A 39 -13.75 10.95 -10.55
N THR A 40 -12.50 10.54 -10.41
CA THR A 40 -11.49 10.62 -11.48
C THR A 40 -11.88 9.83 -12.73
N ARG A 41 -12.64 8.74 -12.59
CA ARG A 41 -13.15 7.94 -13.72
C ARG A 41 -14.45 8.46 -14.32
N ARG A 42 -15.27 9.20 -13.57
CA ARG A 42 -16.60 9.69 -14.01
C ARG A 42 -16.59 11.12 -14.52
N LEU A 43 -15.69 11.97 -14.03
CA LEU A 43 -15.63 13.37 -14.43
C LEU A 43 -14.85 13.53 -15.74
N VAL A 44 -15.53 14.02 -16.79
CA VAL A 44 -14.92 14.27 -18.10
C VAL A 44 -13.74 15.25 -18.01
N THR A 45 -13.81 16.23 -17.10
CA THR A 45 -12.72 17.20 -16.84
C THR A 45 -11.45 16.53 -16.30
N MET A 46 -11.57 15.37 -15.67
CA MET A 46 -10.46 14.56 -15.16
C MET A 46 -9.98 13.48 -16.16
N ASN A 47 -10.54 13.45 -17.38
CA ASN A 47 -10.09 12.55 -18.45
C ASN A 47 -8.80 13.06 -19.12
N ASN A 48 -7.81 13.38 -18.29
CA ASN A 48 -6.49 13.84 -18.68
C ASN A 48 -5.43 12.91 -18.04
N PRO A 49 -4.16 13.01 -18.45
CA PRO A 49 -3.10 12.15 -17.92
C PRO A 49 -3.00 12.15 -16.38
N PHE A 50 -3.13 13.33 -15.77
CA PHE A 50 -3.11 13.48 -14.32
C PHE A 50 -4.26 12.72 -13.64
N GLY A 51 -5.49 12.85 -14.13
CA GLY A 51 -6.64 12.16 -13.57
C GLY A 51 -6.56 10.64 -13.69
N ARG A 52 -5.96 10.13 -14.77
CA ARG A 52 -5.71 8.70 -14.95
C ARG A 52 -4.65 8.15 -14.00
N LEU A 53 -3.55 8.89 -13.81
CA LEU A 53 -2.52 8.54 -12.83
C LEU A 53 -3.07 8.58 -11.40
N THR A 54 -3.88 9.59 -11.09
CA THR A 54 -4.57 9.71 -9.79
C THR A 54 -5.54 8.56 -9.56
N ALA A 55 -6.30 8.14 -10.58
CA ALA A 55 -7.18 6.98 -10.50
C ALA A 55 -6.41 5.68 -10.23
N SER A 56 -5.26 5.49 -10.90
CA SER A 56 -4.37 4.34 -10.67
C SER A 56 -3.87 4.32 -9.22
N GLN A 57 -3.31 5.44 -8.74
CA GLN A 57 -2.81 5.56 -7.38
C GLN A 57 -3.90 5.28 -6.34
N SER A 58 -5.05 5.92 -6.50
CA SER A 58 -6.15 5.81 -5.54
C SER A 58 -6.77 4.41 -5.53
N THR A 59 -6.73 3.68 -6.66
CA THR A 59 -7.12 2.27 -6.69
C THR A 59 -6.17 1.41 -5.85
N GLY A 60 -4.84 1.63 -5.95
CA GLY A 60 -3.85 0.95 -5.12
C GLY A 60 -4.04 1.22 -3.62
N GLU A 61 -4.21 2.47 -3.25
CA GLU A 61 -4.49 2.89 -1.86
C GLU A 61 -5.80 2.30 -1.32
N ALA A 62 -6.86 2.23 -2.13
CA ALA A 62 -8.12 1.61 -1.72
C ALA A 62 -7.94 0.12 -1.38
N VAL A 63 -7.20 -0.63 -2.20
CA VAL A 63 -6.90 -2.04 -1.93
C VAL A 63 -6.03 -2.19 -0.67
N LEU A 64 -5.00 -1.35 -0.52
CA LEU A 64 -4.14 -1.33 0.66
C LEU A 64 -4.95 -1.07 1.95
N CYS A 65 -5.80 -0.05 1.94
CA CYS A 65 -6.72 0.26 3.04
C CYS A 65 -7.70 -0.89 3.33
N ALA A 66 -8.26 -1.55 2.30
CA ALA A 66 -9.14 -2.69 2.49
C ALA A 66 -8.46 -3.85 3.22
N ILE A 67 -7.21 -4.16 2.86
CA ILE A 67 -6.45 -5.23 3.54
C ILE A 67 -6.15 -4.85 4.99
N PHE A 68 -5.80 -3.59 5.28
CA PHE A 68 -5.60 -3.15 6.66
C PHE A 68 -6.88 -3.22 7.50
N ALA A 69 -8.02 -2.80 6.93
CA ALA A 69 -9.30 -2.77 7.61
C ALA A 69 -9.88 -4.18 7.86
N PHE A 70 -9.85 -5.04 6.83
CA PHE A 70 -10.58 -6.31 6.86
C PHE A 70 -9.71 -7.54 7.08
N TYR A 71 -8.39 -7.43 6.98
CA TYR A 71 -7.48 -8.55 7.24
C TYR A 71 -6.59 -8.29 8.45
N TYR A 72 -5.76 -7.24 8.39
CA TYR A 72 -4.76 -6.98 9.42
C TYR A 72 -5.40 -6.64 10.78
N SER A 73 -6.32 -5.68 10.81
CA SER A 73 -6.92 -5.26 12.09
C SER A 73 -7.71 -6.39 12.80
N PRO A 74 -8.59 -7.15 12.12
CA PRO A 74 -9.24 -8.31 12.74
C PRO A 74 -8.25 -9.39 13.20
N MET A 75 -7.20 -9.66 12.42
CA MET A 75 -6.17 -10.63 12.79
C MET A 75 -5.49 -10.26 14.12
N VAL A 76 -5.15 -8.98 14.30
CA VAL A 76 -4.47 -8.50 15.52
C VAL A 76 -5.42 -8.37 16.70
N TYR A 77 -6.64 -7.86 16.47
CA TYR A 77 -7.61 -7.63 17.55
C TYR A 77 -8.12 -8.93 18.18
N PHE A 78 -8.46 -9.93 17.34
CA PHE A 78 -9.00 -11.23 17.77
C PHE A 78 -7.92 -12.32 17.93
N ASP A 79 -6.66 -12.00 17.63
CA ASP A 79 -5.53 -12.92 17.71
C ASP A 79 -5.70 -14.23 16.90
N ILE A 80 -6.30 -14.15 15.70
CA ILE A 80 -6.73 -15.33 14.93
C ILE A 80 -5.53 -16.07 14.32
N PHE A 81 -5.23 -17.27 14.83
CA PHE A 81 -4.12 -18.10 14.37
C PHE A 81 -4.17 -18.43 12.87
N ALA A 82 -5.36 -18.77 12.34
CA ALA A 82 -5.53 -19.09 10.94
C ALA A 82 -5.15 -17.91 10.02
N MET A 83 -5.52 -16.67 10.38
CA MET A 83 -5.13 -15.48 9.61
C MET A 83 -3.63 -15.22 9.71
N LYS A 84 -3.02 -15.39 10.89
CA LYS A 84 -1.56 -15.29 11.04
C LYS A 84 -0.82 -16.27 10.11
N ARG A 85 -1.33 -17.48 9.96
CA ARG A 85 -0.74 -18.52 9.09
C ARG A 85 -0.69 -18.11 7.62
N TRP A 86 -1.68 -17.36 7.15
CA TRP A 86 -1.79 -16.90 5.75
C TRP A 86 -1.33 -15.44 5.56
N SER A 87 -0.81 -14.81 6.61
CA SER A 87 -0.48 -13.37 6.61
C SER A 87 0.60 -12.99 5.61
N ASN A 88 1.47 -13.93 5.24
CA ASN A 88 2.48 -13.75 4.19
C ASN A 88 1.88 -13.36 2.83
N HIS A 89 0.73 -13.94 2.45
CA HIS A 89 0.05 -13.60 1.19
C HIS A 89 -0.57 -12.22 1.25
N ALA A 90 -1.19 -11.86 2.39
CA ALA A 90 -1.72 -10.51 2.59
C ALA A 90 -0.61 -9.45 2.59
N GLY A 91 0.53 -9.75 3.24
CA GLY A 91 1.72 -8.90 3.23
C GLY A 91 2.31 -8.71 1.84
N LEU A 92 2.33 -9.75 1.02
CA LEU A 92 2.77 -9.70 -0.37
C LEU A 92 1.89 -8.78 -1.22
N ILE A 93 0.56 -8.87 -1.08
CA ILE A 93 -0.37 -7.99 -1.80
C ILE A 93 -0.22 -6.53 -1.31
N LEU A 94 -0.11 -6.32 0.00
CA LEU A 94 0.14 -4.99 0.58
C LEU A 94 1.40 -4.35 0.01
N LEU A 95 2.48 -5.12 -0.12
CA LEU A 95 3.74 -4.67 -0.69
C LEU A 95 3.57 -4.24 -2.15
N MET A 96 2.90 -5.05 -2.97
CA MET A 96 2.63 -4.68 -4.37
C MET A 96 1.80 -3.39 -4.47
N CYS A 97 0.75 -3.26 -3.67
CA CYS A 97 -0.07 -2.05 -3.65
C CYS A 97 0.74 -0.83 -3.22
N TYR A 98 1.59 -0.97 -2.20
CA TYR A 98 2.47 0.08 -1.72
C TYR A 98 3.45 0.54 -2.82
N ASP A 99 4.10 -0.40 -3.50
CA ASP A 99 5.01 -0.09 -4.61
C ASP A 99 4.28 0.55 -5.79
N ILE A 100 3.06 0.11 -6.10
CA ILE A 100 2.20 0.74 -7.13
C ILE A 100 1.92 2.20 -6.76
N CYS A 101 1.62 2.48 -5.49
CA CYS A 101 1.37 3.83 -5.00
C CYS A 101 2.61 4.71 -5.12
N ILE A 102 3.79 4.22 -4.74
CA ILE A 102 5.05 4.96 -4.87
C ILE A 102 5.33 5.27 -6.34
N MET A 103 5.27 4.27 -7.22
CA MET A 103 5.56 4.47 -8.63
C MET A 103 4.53 5.40 -9.29
N SER A 104 3.26 5.31 -8.88
CA SER A 104 2.21 6.23 -9.34
C SER A 104 2.46 7.67 -8.86
N HIS A 105 2.89 7.86 -7.62
CA HIS A 105 3.27 9.16 -7.08
C HIS A 105 4.43 9.79 -7.86
N LEU A 106 5.47 8.99 -8.16
CA LEU A 106 6.59 9.42 -9.00
C LEU A 106 6.10 9.84 -10.39
N CYS A 107 5.24 9.03 -11.01
CA CYS A 107 4.65 9.33 -12.32
C CYS A 107 3.83 10.65 -12.29
N ILE A 108 3.07 10.91 -11.23
CA ILE A 108 2.32 12.16 -11.06
C ILE A 108 3.27 13.36 -10.90
N ALA A 109 4.35 13.20 -10.15
CA ALA A 109 5.37 14.23 -9.98
C ALA A 109 6.05 14.57 -11.31
N VAL A 110 6.44 13.56 -12.09
CA VAL A 110 6.99 13.73 -13.45
C VAL A 110 5.98 14.38 -14.38
N ASN A 111 4.71 13.97 -14.34
CA ASN A 111 3.64 14.59 -15.11
C ASN A 111 3.54 16.09 -14.81
N ARG A 112 3.56 16.48 -13.53
CA ARG A 112 3.51 17.88 -13.11
C ARG A 112 4.76 18.65 -13.53
N MET A 113 5.93 18.05 -13.40
CA MET A 113 7.20 18.64 -13.85
C MET A 113 7.17 18.90 -15.36
N CYS A 114 6.77 17.93 -16.17
CA CYS A 114 6.69 18.08 -17.63
C CYS A 114 5.66 19.12 -18.07
N ALA A 115 4.51 19.19 -17.40
CA ALA A 115 3.48 20.20 -17.68
C ALA A 115 4.01 21.64 -17.47
N ILE A 116 4.86 21.84 -16.46
CA ILE A 116 5.40 23.16 -16.10
C ILE A 116 6.65 23.48 -16.93
N CYS A 117 7.61 22.55 -17.01
CA CYS A 117 8.91 22.78 -17.66
C CYS A 117 8.85 22.70 -19.19
N PHE A 118 7.93 21.90 -19.76
CA PHE A 118 7.87 21.61 -21.19
C PHE A 118 6.44 21.63 -21.75
N PRO A 119 5.70 22.74 -21.64
CA PRO A 119 4.29 22.82 -22.05
C PRO A 119 4.09 22.44 -23.53
N TRP A 120 5.00 22.86 -24.42
CA TRP A 120 4.92 22.58 -25.86
C TRP A 120 5.12 21.11 -26.25
N LYS A 121 5.73 20.30 -25.37
CA LYS A 121 5.98 18.86 -25.61
C LYS A 121 5.13 17.97 -24.70
N TYR A 122 4.33 18.55 -23.81
CA TYR A 122 3.57 17.81 -22.82
C TYR A 122 2.65 16.78 -23.47
N ASP A 123 1.91 17.15 -24.51
CA ASP A 123 0.98 16.24 -25.20
C ASP A 123 1.68 15.11 -25.97
N VAL A 124 2.97 15.29 -26.30
CA VAL A 124 3.80 14.24 -26.91
C VAL A 124 4.26 13.24 -25.85
N PHE A 125 4.71 13.70 -24.68
CA PHE A 125 5.14 12.82 -23.59
C PHE A 125 3.94 12.14 -22.90
N PHE A 126 2.90 12.91 -22.57
CA PHE A 126 1.72 12.51 -21.82
C PHE A 126 0.48 12.42 -22.70
N SER A 127 0.62 11.76 -23.86
CA SER A 127 -0.55 11.36 -24.64
C SER A 127 -1.37 10.29 -23.90
N TYR A 128 -2.61 10.06 -24.34
CA TYR A 128 -3.44 9.00 -23.79
C TYR A 128 -2.75 7.63 -23.83
N ARG A 129 -2.11 7.28 -24.97
CA ARG A 129 -1.42 6.00 -25.15
C ARG A 129 -0.19 5.89 -24.24
N ASN A 130 0.62 6.96 -24.18
CA ASN A 130 1.84 6.97 -23.37
C ASN A 130 1.53 6.88 -21.89
N THR A 131 0.53 7.63 -21.40
CA THR A 131 0.10 7.57 -20.00
C THR A 131 -0.40 6.17 -19.62
N THR A 132 -1.15 5.51 -20.52
CA THR A 132 -1.58 4.12 -20.31
C THR A 132 -0.39 3.19 -20.18
N THR A 133 0.57 3.32 -21.11
CA THR A 133 1.77 2.50 -21.15
C THR A 133 2.60 2.71 -19.87
N MET A 134 2.72 3.96 -19.41
CA MET A 134 3.43 4.31 -18.18
C MET A 134 2.78 3.68 -16.94
N ILE A 135 1.44 3.68 -16.86
CA ILE A 135 0.71 2.99 -15.77
C ILE A 135 0.97 1.48 -15.83
N ILE A 136 0.91 0.86 -17.01
CA ILE A 136 1.16 -0.59 -17.14
C ILE A 136 2.59 -0.93 -16.72
N VAL A 137 3.57 -0.16 -17.18
CA VAL A 137 4.98 -0.35 -16.83
C VAL A 137 5.20 -0.14 -15.33
N SER A 138 4.59 0.89 -14.72
CA SER A 138 4.72 1.12 -13.28
C SER A 138 4.16 -0.05 -12.46
N TRP A 139 3.01 -0.59 -12.86
CA TRP A 139 2.42 -1.77 -12.21
C TRP A 139 3.29 -3.02 -12.36
N LEU A 140 3.85 -3.25 -13.54
CA LEU A 140 4.76 -4.39 -13.76
C LEU A 140 6.03 -4.27 -12.90
N LEU A 141 6.62 -3.07 -12.83
CA LEU A 141 7.79 -2.82 -12.00
C LEU A 141 7.50 -2.98 -10.50
N SER A 142 6.27 -2.72 -10.06
CA SER A 142 5.84 -2.89 -8.66
C SER A 142 5.44 -4.34 -8.32
N ILE A 143 4.94 -5.12 -9.28
CA ILE A 143 4.40 -6.47 -9.02
C ILE A 143 5.46 -7.56 -9.25
N VAL A 144 6.24 -7.46 -10.33
CA VAL A 144 7.14 -8.52 -10.77
C VAL A 144 8.26 -8.79 -9.75
N PRO A 145 8.98 -7.78 -9.19
CA PRO A 145 10.05 -8.06 -8.25
C PRO A 145 9.58 -8.73 -6.95
N PRO A 146 8.50 -8.29 -6.27
CA PRO A 146 7.96 -9.00 -5.12
C PRO A 146 7.52 -10.44 -5.44
N LEU A 147 6.86 -10.68 -6.59
CA LEU A 147 6.47 -12.04 -7.00
C LEU A 147 7.68 -12.94 -7.25
N TYR A 148 8.69 -12.43 -7.96
CA TYR A 148 9.89 -13.17 -8.27
C TYR A 148 10.64 -13.57 -6.99
N LEU A 149 10.79 -12.63 -6.05
CA LEU A 149 11.44 -12.89 -4.77
C LEU A 149 10.63 -13.86 -3.90
N TYR A 150 9.29 -13.79 -3.93
CA TYR A 150 8.43 -14.72 -3.20
C TYR A 150 8.49 -16.15 -3.75
N GLY A 151 8.62 -16.31 -5.08
CA GLY A 151 8.70 -17.62 -5.74
C GLY A 151 10.09 -18.27 -5.70
N TYR A 152 11.16 -17.47 -5.74
CA TYR A 152 12.55 -17.97 -5.82
C TYR A 152 13.26 -18.03 -4.46
N GLY A 153 12.86 -17.19 -3.49
CA GLY A 153 13.41 -17.21 -2.16
C GLY A 153 12.79 -18.32 -1.31
N ASN A 154 13.62 -19.10 -0.60
CA ASN A 154 13.17 -19.66 0.69
C ASN A 154 12.54 -18.50 1.48
N VAL A 155 11.35 -18.70 2.06
CA VAL A 155 10.54 -17.67 2.76
C VAL A 155 11.38 -16.72 3.64
N SER A 156 12.48 -17.23 4.22
CA SER A 156 13.47 -16.51 5.01
C SER A 156 14.29 -15.42 4.30
N SER A 157 14.45 -15.46 2.97
CA SER A 157 15.16 -14.43 2.18
C SER A 157 14.21 -13.35 1.66
N PHE A 158 12.94 -13.64 1.46
CA PHE A 158 11.92 -12.63 1.14
C PHE A 158 11.73 -11.65 2.32
N GLU A 159 11.76 -12.18 3.55
CA GLU A 159 11.81 -11.39 4.79
C GLU A 159 13.06 -10.49 4.90
N LYS A 160 14.20 -10.88 4.30
CA LYS A 160 15.50 -10.20 4.46
C LYS A 160 15.89 -9.28 3.30
N SER A 161 15.45 -9.56 2.08
CA SER A 161 15.83 -8.82 0.86
C SER A 161 14.82 -7.75 0.46
N CYS A 162 13.59 -7.83 0.95
CA CYS A 162 12.61 -6.79 0.68
C CYS A 162 13.01 -5.51 1.42
N PHE A 163 12.81 -4.38 0.74
CA PHE A 163 12.96 -2.99 1.17
C PHE A 163 11.93 -2.62 2.29
N VAL A 164 11.80 -3.53 3.25
CA VAL A 164 10.94 -3.57 4.45
C VAL A 164 11.61 -2.78 5.59
N SER A 165 12.88 -2.40 5.45
CA SER A 165 13.68 -1.82 6.55
C SER A 165 13.45 -0.33 6.88
N LYS A 166 12.44 0.37 6.35
CA LYS A 166 12.14 1.75 6.84
C LYS A 166 10.68 2.00 7.18
N VAL A 167 9.75 1.62 6.30
CA VAL A 167 8.31 1.77 6.56
C VAL A 167 7.78 0.57 7.32
N TYR A 168 8.16 -0.65 6.92
CA TYR A 168 7.94 -1.83 7.74
C TYR A 168 8.79 -1.81 9.01
N GLU A 169 10.03 -1.33 9.07
CA GLU A 169 10.74 -1.21 10.36
C GLU A 169 9.99 -0.31 11.35
N SER A 170 9.32 0.75 10.91
CA SER A 170 8.52 1.61 11.80
C SER A 170 7.27 0.87 12.30
N CYS A 171 6.55 0.16 11.42
CA CYS A 171 5.37 -0.60 11.82
C CYS A 171 5.71 -1.94 12.52
N LEU A 172 6.81 -2.58 12.15
CA LEU A 172 7.28 -3.90 12.61
C LEU A 172 8.15 -3.79 13.86
N LYS A 173 8.90 -2.70 14.10
CA LYS A 173 9.42 -2.40 15.45
C LYS A 173 8.27 -2.18 16.43
N PHE A 174 7.15 -1.61 15.98
CA PHE A 174 5.90 -1.57 16.75
C PHE A 174 5.26 -2.97 16.92
N MET A 175 5.30 -3.84 15.90
CA MET A 175 4.74 -5.20 15.96
C MET A 175 5.61 -6.23 16.72
N ILE A 176 6.94 -6.10 16.71
CA ILE A 176 7.90 -7.01 17.37
C ILE A 176 8.19 -6.56 18.80
N SER A 177 8.22 -5.25 19.10
CA SER A 177 8.12 -4.80 20.50
C SER A 177 6.79 -5.21 21.15
N ALA A 178 5.81 -5.56 20.29
CA ALA A 178 4.58 -6.26 20.56
C ALA A 178 4.72 -7.64 21.23
N MET A 179 5.63 -8.48 20.73
CA MET A 179 5.78 -9.94 20.97
C MET A 179 6.89 -10.28 21.95
#